data_AF-D7B2A2-F1
#
_entry.id   AF-D7B2A2-F1
#
_cell.length_a   1.000
_cell.length_b   1.000
_cell.length_c   1.000
_cell.angle_alpha   90.00
_cell.angle_beta   90.00
_cell.angle_gamma   90.00
#
_symmetry.space_group_name_H-M   'P 1'
#
loop_
_entity.id
_entity.type
_entity.pdbx_description
1 polymer ?
#
loop_
_entity_poly.entity_id
_entity_poly.type
_entity_poly.pdbx_seq_one_letter_code
_entity_poly.pdbx_strand_id
1 'polypeptide(L)'
;MSPTRQENRRRNLRRWAPRGAALAVLGLAATGCASNDLTRLGMPEPITNQAERVLSLWQGSWVAAFAVGILVWGLIVWSVIFHRKRSEQLPPQVRYNMPIEALYTVLPIVIISVLFFFTARDQAILLDTDEPADVNIEVVAFQWAWQFNYLDDKKENGGEVLFSETGIPNPDGTADPSTQTTLVLPEGATVHFDLHSPDVIHSFWIPEFGFKMDVIPGRDNAFQADINEGTAGEYVGRCAELCGVDHARMLFNVQVLPQDEYDAWAAEQQQAAEEAELEAADTGDTPDSGEGSGAEGAGAEGAGTDEEGTGSGGSEAEGSGTDEQDTGSGASDAEENEQS
;
A
#
# COMPACT_ATOMS: atom_id res chain seq x y z
N MET A 1 -57.57 15.77 27.27
CA MET A 1 -56.41 16.70 27.27
C MET A 1 -56.67 17.81 26.24
N SER A 2 -56.25 19.05 26.49
CA SER A 2 -56.53 20.19 25.60
C SER A 2 -55.50 20.35 24.47
N PRO A 3 -55.93 20.71 23.24
CA PRO A 3 -55.06 20.73 22.06
C PRO A 3 -53.95 21.80 22.12
N THR A 4 -54.22 22.93 22.76
CA THR A 4 -53.28 24.06 22.92
C THR A 4 -51.95 23.69 23.61
N ARG A 5 -51.93 22.62 24.43
CA ARG A 5 -50.71 22.15 25.10
C ARG A 5 -49.76 21.40 24.15
N GLN A 6 -50.28 20.80 23.08
CA GLN A 6 -49.52 19.97 22.14
C GLN A 6 -48.76 20.81 21.10
N GLU A 7 -49.38 21.92 20.66
CA GLU A 7 -48.82 22.85 19.68
C GLU A 7 -47.60 23.61 20.21
N ASN A 8 -47.68 24.15 21.44
CA ASN A 8 -46.54 24.82 22.09
C ASN A 8 -45.32 23.89 22.28
N ARG A 9 -45.54 22.59 22.57
CA ARG A 9 -44.43 21.62 22.70
C ARG A 9 -43.70 21.42 21.36
N ARG A 10 -44.45 21.30 20.25
CA ARG A 10 -43.88 21.22 18.89
C ARG A 10 -43.15 22.52 18.49
N ARG A 11 -43.72 23.69 18.82
CA ARG A 11 -43.14 25.01 18.50
C ARG A 11 -41.82 25.27 19.24
N ASN A 12 -41.69 24.79 20.48
CA ASN A 12 -40.44 24.89 21.24
C ASN A 12 -39.37 23.93 20.72
N LEU A 13 -39.68 22.65 20.49
CA LEU A 13 -38.72 21.69 19.92
C LEU A 13 -38.08 22.21 18.61
N ARG A 14 -38.89 22.78 17.72
CA ARG A 14 -38.42 23.41 16.45
C ARG A 14 -37.55 24.67 16.64
N ARG A 15 -37.56 25.32 17.80
CA ARG A 15 -36.69 26.47 18.15
C ARG A 15 -35.37 26.08 18.82
N TRP A 16 -35.31 24.88 19.43
CA TRP A 16 -34.14 24.39 20.15
C TRP A 16 -33.35 23.32 19.37
N ALA A 17 -33.99 22.57 18.47
CA ALA A 17 -33.31 21.62 17.58
C ALA A 17 -32.06 22.18 16.87
N PRO A 18 -32.08 23.35 16.19
CA PRO A 18 -30.87 23.89 15.55
C PRO A 18 -29.79 24.33 16.56
N ARG A 19 -30.17 24.68 17.80
CA ARG A 19 -29.22 25.01 18.87
C ARG A 19 -28.57 23.76 19.46
N GLY A 20 -29.35 22.69 19.65
CA GLY A 20 -28.83 21.39 20.06
C GLY A 20 -27.90 20.78 19.02
N ALA A 21 -28.25 20.87 17.74
CA ALA A 21 -27.38 20.47 16.63
C ALA A 21 -26.09 21.29 16.60
N ALA A 22 -26.16 22.63 16.71
CA ALA A 22 -24.98 23.48 16.76
C ALA A 22 -24.07 23.16 17.96
N LEU A 23 -24.63 22.91 19.15
CA LEU A 23 -23.85 22.51 20.34
C LEU A 23 -23.25 21.11 20.21
N ALA A 24 -23.94 20.17 19.55
CA ALA A 24 -23.39 18.83 19.27
C ALA A 24 -22.23 18.90 18.27
N VAL A 25 -22.35 19.71 17.20
CA VAL A 25 -21.27 19.98 16.26
C VAL A 25 -20.10 20.68 16.95
N LEU A 26 -20.36 21.64 17.85
CA LEU A 26 -19.31 22.32 18.61
C LEU A 26 -18.59 21.36 19.58
N GLY A 27 -19.31 20.42 20.21
CA GLY A 27 -18.73 19.39 21.07
C GLY A 27 -17.88 18.37 20.30
N LEU A 28 -18.33 17.95 19.11
CA LEU A 28 -17.57 17.08 18.21
C LEU A 28 -16.31 17.78 17.68
N ALA A 29 -16.40 19.07 17.34
CA ALA A 29 -15.24 19.87 16.94
C ALA A 29 -14.24 20.05 18.10
N ALA A 30 -14.73 20.31 19.31
CA ALA A 30 -13.87 20.51 20.49
C ALA A 30 -13.16 19.24 20.99
N THR A 31 -13.66 18.05 20.64
CA THR A 31 -13.02 16.77 21.00
C THR A 31 -11.88 16.36 20.05
N GLY A 32 -11.77 16.98 18.87
CA GLY A 32 -10.67 16.71 17.93
C GLY A 32 -9.31 17.31 18.31
N CYS A 33 -9.26 18.19 19.31
CA CYS A 33 -8.04 18.95 19.66
C CYS A 33 -7.10 18.21 20.65
N ALA A 34 -7.30 16.92 20.92
CA ALA A 34 -6.61 16.19 21.98
C ALA A 34 -5.78 14.98 21.50
N SER A 35 -5.73 14.71 20.20
CA SER A 35 -5.05 13.56 19.60
C SER A 35 -4.60 13.86 18.17
N ASN A 36 -3.31 13.69 17.86
CA ASN A 36 -2.78 13.98 16.52
C ASN A 36 -3.29 12.99 15.46
N ASP A 37 -3.72 11.79 15.84
CA ASP A 37 -4.22 10.76 14.90
C ASP A 37 -5.48 11.23 14.15
N LEU A 38 -6.31 12.05 14.81
CA LEU A 38 -7.49 12.69 14.20
C LEU A 38 -7.12 13.84 13.24
N THR A 39 -5.97 14.49 13.40
CA THR A 39 -5.48 15.48 12.41
C THR A 39 -4.70 14.81 11.28
N ARG A 40 -4.11 13.63 11.52
CA ARG A 40 -3.52 12.74 10.51
C ARG A 40 -4.56 11.94 9.69
N LEU A 41 -5.82 11.93 10.14
CA LEU A 41 -6.92 11.20 9.50
C LEU A 41 -6.62 9.70 9.31
N GLY A 42 -5.94 9.09 10.30
CA GLY A 42 -5.60 7.66 10.30
C GLY A 42 -4.29 7.27 9.60
N MET A 43 -3.50 8.24 9.11
CA MET A 43 -2.09 8.00 8.77
C MET A 43 -1.23 7.89 10.04
N PRO A 44 -0.10 7.16 10.01
CA PRO A 44 0.85 7.08 11.11
C PRO A 44 1.60 8.41 11.36
N GLU A 45 2.44 8.43 12.40
CA GLU A 45 3.45 9.47 12.63
C GLU A 45 4.44 9.45 11.44
N PRO A 46 4.63 10.56 10.70
CA PRO A 46 5.67 10.61 9.67
C PRO A 46 7.05 10.69 10.32
N ILE A 47 7.99 9.85 9.89
CA ILE A 47 9.39 9.88 10.37
C ILE A 47 10.39 10.34 9.32
N THR A 48 9.90 10.76 8.14
CA THR A 48 10.73 11.26 7.04
C THR A 48 10.15 12.51 6.39
N ASN A 49 10.99 13.32 5.75
CA ASN A 49 10.56 14.46 4.93
C ASN A 49 9.57 14.05 3.82
N GLN A 50 9.81 12.87 3.24
CA GLN A 50 8.93 12.20 2.26
C GLN A 50 7.55 11.93 2.88
N ALA A 51 7.49 11.37 4.09
CA ALA A 51 6.26 11.07 4.81
C ALA A 51 5.45 12.34 5.15
N GLU A 52 6.11 13.41 5.59
CA GLU A 52 5.45 14.70 5.85
C GLU A 52 4.81 15.29 4.59
N ARG A 53 5.50 15.22 3.45
CA ARG A 53 4.97 15.64 2.15
C ARG A 53 3.71 14.86 1.79
N VAL A 54 3.75 13.53 1.89
CA VAL A 54 2.60 12.64 1.64
C VAL A 54 1.44 12.96 2.58
N LEU A 55 1.70 13.14 3.87
CA LEU A 55 0.69 13.50 4.88
C LEU A 55 0.01 14.84 4.56
N SER A 56 0.77 15.86 4.13
CA SER A 56 0.22 17.16 3.77
C SER A 56 -0.72 17.09 2.54
N LEU A 57 -0.36 16.26 1.55
CA LEU A 57 -1.16 16.03 0.34
C LEU A 57 -2.41 15.20 0.65
N TRP A 58 -2.31 14.22 1.54
CA TRP A 58 -3.43 13.45 2.09
C TRP A 58 -4.44 14.33 2.82
N GLN A 59 -3.97 15.17 3.76
CA GLN A 59 -4.81 16.14 4.47
C GLN A 59 -5.51 17.13 3.52
N GLY A 60 -4.77 17.70 2.56
CA GLY A 60 -5.34 18.59 1.53
C GLY A 60 -6.40 17.91 0.66
N SER A 61 -6.15 16.66 0.26
CA SER A 61 -7.09 15.84 -0.52
C SER A 61 -8.36 15.53 0.28
N TRP A 62 -8.25 15.21 1.57
CA TRP A 62 -9.41 15.01 2.44
C TRP A 62 -10.22 16.29 2.67
N VAL A 63 -9.57 17.45 2.83
CA VAL A 63 -10.29 18.74 2.92
C VAL A 63 -11.10 19.00 1.64
N ALA A 64 -10.54 18.74 0.46
CA ALA A 64 -11.27 18.82 -0.80
C ALA A 64 -12.42 17.79 -0.89
N ALA A 65 -12.17 16.54 -0.51
CA ALA A 65 -13.15 15.47 -0.50
C ALA A 65 -14.33 15.75 0.45
N PHE A 66 -14.07 16.27 1.65
CA PHE A 66 -15.11 16.69 2.59
C PHE A 66 -15.89 17.90 2.07
N ALA A 67 -15.25 18.88 1.44
CA ALA A 67 -15.95 20.03 0.86
C ALA A 67 -16.94 19.61 -0.23
N VAL A 68 -16.53 18.71 -1.14
CA VAL A 68 -17.40 18.13 -2.18
C VAL A 68 -18.46 17.21 -1.56
N GLY A 69 -18.09 16.33 -0.64
CA GLY A 69 -18.98 15.38 0.02
C GLY A 69 -20.10 16.05 0.81
N ILE A 70 -19.77 17.07 1.61
CA ILE A 70 -20.76 17.86 2.37
C ILE A 70 -21.71 18.60 1.43
N LEU A 71 -21.23 19.13 0.29
CA LEU A 71 -22.07 19.76 -0.72
C LEU A 71 -23.03 18.74 -1.36
N VAL A 72 -22.53 17.58 -1.80
CA VAL A 72 -23.34 16.54 -2.46
C VAL A 72 -24.35 15.92 -1.50
N TRP A 73 -23.93 15.52 -0.30
CA TRP A 73 -24.83 15.01 0.74
C TRP A 73 -25.84 16.08 1.17
N GLY A 74 -25.42 17.34 1.27
CA GLY A 74 -26.31 18.48 1.54
C GLY A 74 -27.40 18.63 0.48
N LEU A 75 -27.06 18.56 -0.81
CA LEU A 75 -28.03 18.62 -1.91
C LEU A 75 -28.97 17.40 -1.95
N ILE A 76 -28.47 16.20 -1.66
CA ILE A 76 -29.28 14.97 -1.57
C ILE A 76 -30.28 15.07 -0.41
N VAL A 77 -29.80 15.38 0.80
CA VAL A 77 -30.63 15.51 2.01
C VAL A 77 -31.65 16.65 1.87
N TRP A 78 -31.24 17.79 1.28
CA TRP A 78 -32.16 18.88 0.92
C TRP A 78 -33.27 18.39 -0.01
N SER A 79 -32.91 17.68 -1.08
CA SER A 79 -33.87 17.15 -2.06
C SER A 79 -34.87 16.19 -1.41
N VAL A 80 -34.39 15.22 -0.62
CA VAL A 80 -35.22 14.23 0.09
C VAL A 80 -36.16 14.87 1.13
N ILE A 81 -35.73 15.94 1.83
CA ILE A 81 -36.54 16.60 2.86
C ILE A 81 -37.56 17.60 2.29
N PHE A 82 -37.12 18.44 1.34
CA PHE A 82 -37.94 19.55 0.84
C PHE A 82 -38.86 19.14 -0.31
N HIS A 83 -38.40 18.28 -1.23
CA HIS A 83 -39.18 17.85 -2.40
C HIS A 83 -39.96 16.54 -2.20
N ARG A 84 -39.99 16.00 -0.95
CA ARG A 84 -40.81 14.84 -0.59
C ARG A 84 -42.29 15.09 -0.94
N LYS A 85 -42.96 14.11 -1.58
CA LYS A 85 -44.37 14.21 -1.99
C LYS A 85 -45.29 14.64 -0.82
N ARG A 86 -46.16 15.62 -1.09
CA ARG A 86 -47.18 16.16 -0.16
C ARG A 86 -48.56 16.39 -0.79
N SER A 87 -48.68 16.25 -2.11
CA SER A 87 -49.91 16.41 -2.88
C SER A 87 -49.84 15.55 -4.15
N GLU A 88 -50.96 15.41 -4.86
CA GLU A 88 -51.06 14.73 -6.16
C GLU A 88 -50.81 15.67 -7.36
N GLN A 89 -50.22 16.84 -7.12
CA GLN A 89 -49.83 17.76 -8.19
C GLN A 89 -48.49 17.32 -8.79
N LEU A 90 -48.40 17.25 -10.11
CA LEU A 90 -47.17 16.89 -10.82
C LEU A 90 -46.10 17.99 -10.65
N PRO A 91 -44.81 17.64 -10.49
CA PRO A 91 -43.74 18.61 -10.40
C PRO A 91 -43.48 19.30 -11.76
N PRO A 92 -42.91 20.52 -11.76
CA PRO A 92 -42.57 21.23 -12.99
C PRO A 92 -41.55 20.45 -13.83
N GLN A 93 -41.88 20.25 -15.10
CA GLN A 93 -41.11 19.42 -16.04
C GLN A 93 -40.00 20.25 -16.72
N VAL A 94 -38.87 20.43 -16.02
CA VAL A 94 -37.64 21.01 -16.58
C VAL A 94 -36.80 19.94 -17.28
N ARG A 95 -36.03 20.32 -18.32
CA ARG A 95 -35.20 19.38 -19.09
C ARG A 95 -33.74 19.80 -19.29
N TYR A 96 -33.46 21.10 -19.36
CA TYR A 96 -32.15 21.66 -19.71
C TYR A 96 -31.86 22.90 -18.88
N ASN A 97 -30.60 23.09 -18.50
CA ASN A 97 -30.06 24.27 -17.82
C ASN A 97 -28.56 24.40 -18.12
N MET A 98 -28.22 24.70 -19.39
CA MET A 98 -26.83 24.80 -19.88
C MET A 98 -25.84 25.53 -18.95
N PRO A 99 -26.19 26.65 -18.27
CA PRO A 99 -25.29 27.29 -17.29
C PRO A 99 -24.92 26.40 -16.09
N ILE A 100 -25.85 25.60 -15.57
CA ILE A 100 -25.57 24.65 -14.48
C ILE A 100 -24.81 23.43 -15.02
N GLU A 101 -25.17 22.96 -16.21
CA GLU A 101 -24.49 21.83 -16.88
C GLU A 101 -23.01 22.15 -17.15
N ALA A 102 -22.72 23.38 -17.62
CA ALA A 102 -21.36 23.88 -17.74
C ALA A 102 -20.65 23.99 -16.38
N LEU A 103 -21.33 24.52 -15.35
CA LEU A 103 -20.77 24.70 -14.01
C LEU A 103 -20.30 23.37 -13.40
N TYR A 104 -21.16 22.33 -13.39
CA TYR A 104 -20.78 21.04 -12.82
C TYR A 104 -19.85 20.20 -13.71
N THR A 105 -19.60 20.63 -14.95
CA THR A 105 -18.61 20.00 -15.83
C THR A 105 -17.23 20.64 -15.66
N VAL A 106 -17.16 21.97 -15.65
CA VAL A 106 -15.88 22.71 -15.52
C VAL A 106 -15.33 22.63 -14.09
N LEU A 107 -16.17 22.68 -13.06
CA LEU A 107 -15.70 22.71 -11.67
C LEU A 107 -14.93 21.42 -11.26
N PRO A 108 -15.40 20.19 -11.53
CA PRO A 108 -14.61 18.98 -11.26
C PRO A 108 -13.33 18.91 -12.07
N ILE A 109 -13.32 19.35 -13.34
CA ILE A 109 -12.11 19.39 -14.16
C ILE A 109 -11.05 20.27 -13.49
N VAL A 110 -11.42 21.48 -13.04
CA VAL A 110 -10.50 22.38 -12.34
C VAL A 110 -10.00 21.77 -11.02
N ILE A 111 -10.87 21.14 -10.23
CA ILE A 111 -10.47 20.47 -8.98
C ILE A 111 -9.46 19.34 -9.25
N ILE A 112 -9.74 18.48 -10.25
CA ILE A 112 -8.85 17.38 -10.63
C ILE A 112 -7.53 17.89 -11.19
N SER A 113 -7.52 18.92 -12.04
CA SER A 113 -6.28 19.53 -12.56
C SER A 113 -5.40 20.12 -11.46
N VAL A 114 -5.99 20.74 -10.43
CA VAL A 114 -5.23 21.27 -9.28
C VAL A 114 -4.65 20.15 -8.42
N LEU A 115 -5.44 19.11 -8.11
CA LEU A 115 -4.94 17.95 -7.37
C LEU A 115 -3.81 17.24 -8.14
N PHE A 116 -4.02 16.95 -9.43
CA PHE A 116 -3.04 16.32 -10.30
C PHE A 116 -1.71 17.09 -10.37
N PHE A 117 -1.75 18.43 -10.41
CA PHE A 117 -0.53 19.25 -10.39
C PHE A 117 0.29 19.04 -9.11
N PHE A 118 -0.36 19.01 -7.94
CA PHE A 118 0.35 18.74 -6.68
C PHE A 118 0.83 17.29 -6.60
N THR A 119 0.00 16.30 -6.97
CA THR A 119 0.38 14.88 -7.01
C THR A 119 1.59 14.65 -7.92
N ALA A 120 1.60 15.16 -9.15
CA ALA A 120 2.70 14.97 -10.08
C ALA A 120 4.00 15.67 -9.62
N ARG A 121 3.89 16.86 -9.01
CA ARG A 121 5.04 17.54 -8.40
C ARG A 121 5.62 16.73 -7.25
N ASP A 122 4.78 16.32 -6.31
CA ASP A 122 5.24 15.65 -5.09
C ASP A 122 5.71 14.22 -5.36
N GLN A 123 5.09 13.50 -6.31
CA GLN A 123 5.60 12.23 -6.82
C GLN A 123 6.99 12.37 -7.45
N ALA A 124 7.24 13.43 -8.23
CA ALA A 124 8.55 13.64 -8.84
C ALA A 124 9.66 13.89 -7.80
N ILE A 125 9.32 14.45 -6.63
CA ILE A 125 10.25 14.64 -5.50
C ILE A 125 10.45 13.33 -4.72
N LEU A 126 9.39 12.50 -4.59
CA LEU A 126 9.46 11.20 -3.92
C LEU A 126 10.18 10.11 -4.72
N LEU A 127 10.46 10.37 -6.00
CA LEU A 127 11.18 9.48 -6.92
C LEU A 127 12.51 10.09 -7.38
N ASP A 128 12.94 11.18 -6.76
CA ASP A 128 14.28 11.73 -6.96
C ASP A 128 15.29 10.89 -6.15
N THR A 129 16.43 10.59 -6.77
CA THR A 129 17.54 9.86 -6.17
C THR A 129 18.88 10.48 -6.52
N ASP A 130 18.92 11.73 -7.01
CA ASP A 130 20.16 12.41 -7.37
C ASP A 130 20.95 12.89 -6.14
N GLU A 131 20.29 13.18 -5.01
CA GLU A 131 20.93 13.71 -3.80
C GLU A 131 21.89 12.70 -3.16
N PRO A 132 23.05 13.12 -2.58
CA PRO A 132 23.96 12.20 -1.91
C PRO A 132 23.29 11.54 -0.71
N ALA A 133 23.50 10.23 -0.54
CA ALA A 133 23.06 9.48 0.63
C ALA A 133 24.23 9.27 1.60
N ASP A 134 23.91 9.22 2.88
CA ASP A 134 24.85 8.95 3.97
C ASP A 134 24.96 7.43 4.25
N VAL A 135 23.94 6.65 3.86
CA VAL A 135 23.92 5.18 3.94
C VAL A 135 23.29 4.61 2.67
N ASN A 136 23.92 3.59 2.08
CA ASN A 136 23.39 2.80 0.96
C ASN A 136 23.01 1.40 1.45
N ILE A 137 21.80 0.93 1.16
CA ILE A 137 21.30 -0.39 1.58
C ILE A 137 20.64 -1.08 0.39
N GLU A 138 21.14 -2.26 -0.01
CA GLU A 138 20.39 -3.15 -0.90
C GLU A 138 19.42 -3.99 -0.06
N VAL A 139 18.14 -3.93 -0.42
CA VAL A 139 17.05 -4.73 0.15
C VAL A 139 16.75 -5.89 -0.77
N VAL A 140 17.13 -7.10 -0.36
CA VAL A 140 16.82 -8.33 -1.07
C VAL A 140 15.52 -8.93 -0.50
N ALA A 141 14.47 -8.98 -1.32
CA ALA A 141 13.18 -9.55 -0.97
C ALA A 141 13.02 -10.95 -1.60
N PHE A 142 12.92 -11.99 -0.76
CA PHE A 142 12.85 -13.38 -1.23
C PHE A 142 11.75 -14.18 -0.49
N GLN A 143 11.39 -15.36 -0.99
CA GLN A 143 10.33 -16.18 -0.40
C GLN A 143 10.77 -16.85 0.92
N TRP A 144 10.26 -16.48 2.10
CA TRP A 144 9.36 -15.37 2.45
C TRP A 144 9.96 -14.56 3.61
N ALA A 145 11.12 -13.94 3.35
CA ALA A 145 11.89 -13.14 4.29
C ALA A 145 12.68 -12.04 3.55
N TRP A 146 13.37 -11.20 4.33
CA TRP A 146 14.14 -10.07 3.83
C TRP A 146 15.62 -10.26 4.18
N GLN A 147 16.50 -9.69 3.36
CA GLN A 147 17.92 -9.51 3.64
C GLN A 147 18.28 -8.05 3.38
N PHE A 148 19.05 -7.46 4.30
CA PHE A 148 19.53 -6.08 4.20
C PHE A 148 21.06 -6.10 4.08
N ASN A 149 21.56 -5.70 2.92
CA ASN A 149 22.99 -5.61 2.62
C ASN A 149 23.42 -4.16 2.80
N TYR A 150 24.29 -3.90 3.78
CA TYR A 150 24.83 -2.56 4.03
C TYR A 150 26.04 -2.36 3.12
N LEU A 151 25.98 -1.33 2.26
CA LEU A 151 26.94 -1.10 1.19
C LEU A 151 27.88 0.06 1.51
N ASP A 152 29.05 0.06 0.87
CA ASP A 152 29.97 1.20 0.91
C ASP A 152 29.42 2.46 0.18
N ASP A 153 30.18 3.57 0.20
CA ASP A 153 29.79 4.91 -0.31
C ASP A 153 29.37 4.98 -1.81
N LYS A 154 29.41 3.88 -2.57
CA LYS A 154 29.26 3.86 -4.03
C LYS A 154 27.85 3.49 -4.51
N LYS A 155 27.05 4.52 -4.86
CA LYS A 155 25.79 4.38 -5.61
C LYS A 155 25.87 3.59 -6.93
N GLU A 156 27.05 3.49 -7.57
CA GLU A 156 27.18 2.86 -8.89
C GLU A 156 27.84 1.48 -8.79
N ASN A 157 27.15 0.46 -9.33
CA ASN A 157 27.55 -0.95 -9.43
C ASN A 157 27.36 -1.82 -8.15
N GLY A 158 26.39 -1.50 -7.29
CA GLY A 158 25.97 -2.36 -6.18
C GLY A 158 26.88 -2.35 -4.95
N GLY A 159 27.83 -1.40 -4.89
CA GLY A 159 28.75 -1.22 -3.77
C GLY A 159 29.70 -2.41 -3.52
N GLU A 160 30.40 -2.33 -2.40
CA GLU A 160 30.96 -3.49 -1.70
C GLU A 160 30.09 -3.75 -0.46
N VAL A 161 29.63 -4.98 -0.27
CA VAL A 161 28.77 -5.35 0.88
C VAL A 161 29.65 -5.45 2.12
N LEU A 162 29.42 -4.55 3.08
CA LEU A 162 30.17 -4.49 4.35
C LEU A 162 29.69 -5.57 5.32
N PHE A 163 28.38 -5.78 5.40
CA PHE A 163 27.73 -6.85 6.18
C PHE A 163 26.26 -7.03 5.74
N SER A 164 25.64 -8.16 6.14
CA SER A 164 24.30 -8.56 5.69
C SER A 164 23.41 -9.09 6.82
N GLU A 165 22.27 -8.44 7.07
CA GLU A 165 21.25 -8.89 8.03
C GLU A 165 20.18 -9.75 7.34
N THR A 166 20.32 -11.08 7.42
CA THR A 166 19.51 -12.05 6.66
C THR A 166 18.42 -12.70 7.52
N GLY A 167 17.16 -12.46 7.18
CA GLY A 167 16.01 -13.05 7.86
C GLY A 167 15.74 -14.51 7.50
N ILE A 168 15.28 -15.30 8.48
CA ILE A 168 14.87 -16.69 8.27
C ILE A 168 13.37 -16.71 7.89
N PRO A 169 12.96 -17.39 6.80
CA PRO A 169 11.54 -17.57 6.49
C PRO A 169 10.79 -18.39 7.56
N ASN A 170 9.86 -17.74 8.26
CA ASN A 170 8.84 -18.36 9.13
C ASN A 170 9.36 -19.41 10.15
N PRO A 171 10.41 -19.12 10.94
CA PRO A 171 11.09 -20.10 11.81
C PRO A 171 10.19 -20.79 12.85
N ASP A 172 9.10 -20.12 13.25
CA ASP A 172 8.10 -20.60 14.21
C ASP A 172 6.68 -20.75 13.60
N GLY A 173 6.50 -20.37 12.33
CA GLY A 173 5.20 -20.27 11.66
C GLY A 173 4.28 -19.18 12.21
N THR A 174 4.79 -18.17 12.93
CA THR A 174 4.02 -17.01 13.40
C THR A 174 4.47 -15.71 12.73
N ALA A 175 4.27 -14.57 13.37
CA ALA A 175 4.73 -13.25 12.94
C ALA A 175 5.30 -12.50 14.15
N ASP A 176 6.04 -13.22 15.00
CA ASP A 176 6.68 -12.69 16.20
C ASP A 176 7.83 -11.76 15.82
N PRO A 177 7.85 -10.49 16.29
CA PRO A 177 8.95 -9.56 16.02
C PRO A 177 10.33 -10.10 16.43
N SER A 178 10.41 -10.93 17.48
CA SER A 178 11.66 -11.49 17.99
C SER A 178 12.30 -12.55 17.06
N THR A 179 11.64 -12.92 15.98
CA THR A 179 12.16 -13.85 14.95
C THR A 179 12.37 -13.21 13.58
N GLN A 180 12.08 -11.90 13.43
CA GLN A 180 12.28 -11.17 12.18
C GLN A 180 13.70 -10.56 12.10
N THR A 181 14.21 -10.41 10.87
CA THR A 181 15.37 -9.54 10.61
C THR A 181 15.03 -8.08 10.94
N THR A 182 16.06 -7.31 11.31
CA THR A 182 15.92 -5.91 11.75
C THR A 182 16.75 -5.00 10.86
N LEU A 183 16.08 -4.11 10.15
CA LEU A 183 16.70 -3.02 9.39
C LEU A 183 17.06 -1.90 10.37
N VAL A 184 18.34 -1.72 10.67
CA VAL A 184 18.84 -0.62 11.52
C VAL A 184 19.17 0.59 10.65
N LEU A 185 18.77 1.80 11.08
CA LEU A 185 18.91 3.06 10.34
C LEU A 185 19.37 4.20 11.28
N PRO A 186 20.11 5.21 10.80
CA PRO A 186 20.38 6.43 11.56
C PRO A 186 19.23 7.45 11.46
N GLU A 187 18.95 8.20 12.53
CA GLU A 187 18.18 9.45 12.44
C GLU A 187 19.05 10.63 11.98
N GLY A 188 18.45 11.58 11.25
CA GLY A 188 19.14 12.76 10.70
C GLY A 188 19.88 12.52 9.37
N ALA A 189 19.81 11.30 8.82
CA ALA A 189 20.56 10.85 7.65
C ALA A 189 19.68 10.57 6.42
N THR A 190 20.25 10.70 5.23
CA THR A 190 19.62 10.31 3.96
C THR A 190 20.01 8.88 3.60
N VAL A 191 19.03 7.96 3.58
CA VAL A 191 19.25 6.55 3.26
C VAL A 191 18.81 6.26 1.83
N HIS A 192 19.66 5.62 1.04
CA HIS A 192 19.34 5.09 -0.29
C HIS A 192 19.00 3.60 -0.20
N PHE A 193 17.88 3.21 -0.80
CA PHE A 193 17.41 1.84 -0.86
C PHE A 193 17.39 1.35 -2.31
N ASP A 194 18.31 0.44 -2.66
CA ASP A 194 18.26 -0.36 -3.88
C ASP A 194 17.43 -1.63 -3.62
N LEU A 195 16.52 -2.00 -4.52
CA LEU A 195 15.54 -3.05 -4.26
C LEU A 195 15.66 -4.22 -5.24
N HIS A 196 16.09 -5.38 -4.73
CA HIS A 196 16.31 -6.59 -5.52
C HIS A 196 15.37 -7.73 -5.10
N SER A 197 14.95 -8.57 -6.06
CA SER A 197 14.33 -9.86 -5.74
C SER A 197 14.75 -10.95 -6.73
N PRO A 198 15.18 -12.13 -6.24
CA PRO A 198 15.55 -13.26 -7.07
C PRO A 198 14.37 -14.14 -7.53
N ASP A 199 13.15 -13.94 -7.00
CA ASP A 199 12.04 -14.90 -7.16
C ASP A 199 10.71 -14.32 -7.69
N VAL A 200 9.97 -13.56 -6.88
CA VAL A 200 8.62 -13.07 -7.18
C VAL A 200 8.48 -11.58 -6.88
N ILE A 201 7.34 -10.98 -7.25
CA ILE A 201 7.08 -9.58 -6.89
C ILE A 201 6.76 -9.51 -5.39
N HIS A 202 7.51 -8.65 -4.69
CA HIS A 202 7.24 -8.22 -3.31
C HIS A 202 7.00 -6.71 -3.31
N SER A 203 6.81 -6.10 -2.15
CA SER A 203 6.77 -4.63 -2.03
C SER A 203 7.28 -4.20 -0.67
N PHE A 204 8.34 -3.40 -0.66
CA PHE A 204 9.00 -2.91 0.53
C PHE A 204 8.22 -1.71 1.07
N TRP A 205 7.66 -1.88 2.28
CA TRP A 205 6.82 -0.87 2.90
C TRP A 205 7.10 -0.70 4.39
N ILE A 206 7.48 0.52 4.76
CA ILE A 206 7.53 1.01 6.15
C ILE A 206 6.40 2.05 6.25
N PRO A 207 5.30 1.80 7.01
CA PRO A 207 4.14 2.69 7.02
C PRO A 207 4.46 4.15 7.39
N GLU A 208 5.39 4.34 8.32
CA GLU A 208 5.83 5.62 8.86
C GLU A 208 6.67 6.45 7.86
N PHE A 209 7.21 5.83 6.80
CA PHE A 209 7.82 6.54 5.66
C PHE A 209 6.77 7.12 4.70
N GLY A 210 5.48 6.77 4.86
CA GLY A 210 4.39 7.22 3.97
C GLY A 210 4.51 6.74 2.51
N PHE A 211 5.48 5.88 2.21
CA PHE A 211 5.90 5.50 0.86
C PHE A 211 6.15 3.98 0.80
N LYS A 212 5.91 3.37 -0.37
CA LYS A 212 6.27 1.98 -0.67
C LYS A 212 6.83 1.90 -2.08
N MET A 213 7.70 0.93 -2.32
CA MET A 213 8.18 0.61 -3.66
C MET A 213 8.11 -0.90 -3.88
N ASP A 214 7.72 -1.30 -5.09
CA ASP A 214 7.52 -2.70 -5.44
C ASP A 214 8.86 -3.31 -5.84
N VAL A 215 9.20 -4.47 -5.25
CA VAL A 215 10.45 -5.16 -5.51
C VAL A 215 10.17 -6.20 -6.60
N ILE A 216 10.70 -5.97 -7.80
CA ILE A 216 10.28 -6.67 -9.02
C ILE A 216 11.47 -7.41 -9.64
N PRO A 217 11.46 -8.75 -9.72
CA PRO A 217 12.53 -9.52 -10.35
C PRO A 217 12.85 -9.03 -11.78
N GLY A 218 14.14 -8.77 -12.03
CA GLY A 218 14.61 -8.22 -13.30
C GLY A 218 14.25 -6.75 -13.56
N ARG A 219 14.01 -5.96 -12.51
CA ARG A 219 13.95 -4.50 -12.58
C ARG A 219 14.66 -3.87 -11.38
N ASP A 220 15.58 -2.97 -11.70
CA ASP A 220 16.23 -2.13 -10.71
C ASP A 220 15.25 -1.01 -10.31
N ASN A 221 14.76 -1.04 -9.07
CA ASN A 221 13.95 0.00 -8.46
C ASN A 221 14.71 0.53 -7.25
N ALA A 222 14.81 1.85 -7.11
CA ALA A 222 15.45 2.49 -5.96
C ALA A 222 14.63 3.70 -5.48
N PHE A 223 14.85 4.12 -4.23
CA PHE A 223 14.34 5.38 -3.69
C PHE A 223 15.22 5.89 -2.53
N GLN A 224 15.02 7.14 -2.12
CA GLN A 224 15.67 7.73 -0.94
C GLN A 224 14.66 8.11 0.13
N ALA A 225 15.08 8.03 1.39
CA ALA A 225 14.33 8.48 2.55
C ALA A 225 15.24 9.28 3.50
N ASP A 226 14.86 10.52 3.81
CA ASP A 226 15.57 11.37 4.77
C ASP A 226 14.94 11.11 6.13
N ILE A 227 15.68 10.48 7.05
CA ILE A 227 15.15 10.13 8.38
C ILE A 227 15.23 11.36 9.29
N ASN A 228 14.10 11.78 9.86
CA ASN A 228 14.03 13.03 10.63
C ASN A 228 14.78 12.91 11.99
N GLU A 229 15.48 13.96 12.42
CA GLU A 229 16.04 14.05 13.78
C GLU A 229 14.95 13.86 14.86
N GLY A 230 15.27 13.15 15.95
CA GLY A 230 14.33 12.87 17.03
C GLY A 230 13.25 11.82 16.70
N THR A 231 13.54 10.90 15.79
CA THR A 231 12.69 9.75 15.42
C THR A 231 13.30 8.38 15.73
N ALA A 232 14.40 8.32 16.50
CA ALA A 232 14.92 7.10 17.08
C ALA A 232 13.83 6.28 17.81
N GLY A 233 13.70 5.00 17.44
CA GLY A 233 12.60 4.14 17.88
C GLY A 233 12.44 2.87 17.06
N GLU A 234 11.52 2.00 17.51
CA GLU A 234 11.15 0.73 16.87
C GLU A 234 9.92 0.90 15.97
N TYR A 235 10.01 0.43 14.73
CA TYR A 235 8.96 0.46 13.71
C TYR A 235 8.81 -0.91 13.01
N VAL A 236 7.75 -1.11 12.21
CA VAL A 236 7.42 -2.42 11.62
C VAL A 236 7.27 -2.33 10.10
N GLY A 237 8.25 -2.90 9.41
CA GLY A 237 8.24 -3.13 7.98
C GLY A 237 7.37 -4.32 7.54
N ARG A 238 6.88 -4.26 6.30
CA ARG A 238 5.86 -5.18 5.77
C ARG A 238 6.09 -5.47 4.29
N CYS A 239 5.82 -6.71 3.87
CA CYS A 239 5.54 -6.99 2.47
C CYS A 239 4.14 -6.46 2.09
N ALA A 240 4.07 -5.64 1.03
CA ALA A 240 2.85 -4.96 0.59
C ALA A 240 2.35 -5.37 -0.81
N GLU A 241 2.81 -6.51 -1.34
CA GLU A 241 2.33 -7.15 -2.58
C GLU A 241 2.33 -8.68 -2.41
N LEU A 242 1.41 -9.40 -3.08
CA LEU A 242 1.07 -10.79 -2.74
C LEU A 242 2.11 -11.81 -3.25
N CYS A 243 3.13 -12.06 -2.42
CA CYS A 243 4.29 -12.90 -2.77
C CYS A 243 4.17 -14.41 -2.49
N GLY A 244 3.12 -14.89 -1.82
CA GLY A 244 2.94 -16.33 -1.55
C GLY A 244 2.09 -16.68 -0.32
N VAL A 245 2.24 -17.92 0.17
CA VAL A 245 1.45 -18.46 1.29
C VAL A 245 1.71 -17.72 2.61
N ASP A 246 2.95 -17.28 2.83
CA ASP A 246 3.38 -16.57 4.04
C ASP A 246 3.54 -15.05 3.84
N HIS A 247 2.95 -14.49 2.77
CA HIS A 247 2.94 -13.04 2.51
C HIS A 247 2.56 -12.19 3.73
N ALA A 248 1.55 -12.62 4.50
CA ALA A 248 1.09 -11.90 5.70
C ALA A 248 2.01 -12.05 6.93
N ARG A 249 3.04 -12.91 6.86
CA ARG A 249 4.08 -13.11 7.87
C ARG A 249 5.44 -12.51 7.46
N MET A 250 5.60 -12.13 6.19
CA MET A 250 6.82 -11.55 5.63
C MET A 250 7.01 -10.10 6.10
N LEU A 251 7.30 -9.95 7.38
CA LEU A 251 7.56 -8.70 8.09
C LEU A 251 9.07 -8.49 8.27
N PHE A 252 9.43 -7.30 8.75
CA PHE A 252 10.76 -7.01 9.28
C PHE A 252 10.62 -5.95 10.37
N ASN A 253 11.54 -5.96 11.34
CA ASN A 253 11.64 -4.86 12.29
C ASN A 253 12.43 -3.72 11.64
N VAL A 254 12.20 -2.49 12.10
CA VAL A 254 13.02 -1.34 11.73
C VAL A 254 13.43 -0.63 13.02
N GLN A 255 14.73 -0.43 13.21
CA GLN A 255 15.30 0.23 14.37
C GLN A 255 15.97 1.52 13.92
N VAL A 256 15.36 2.67 14.22
CA VAL A 256 16.03 3.96 14.05
C VAL A 256 16.85 4.24 15.31
N LEU A 257 18.12 4.63 15.15
CA LEU A 257 19.06 4.95 16.22
C LEU A 257 19.58 6.40 16.10
N PRO A 258 19.99 7.04 17.21
CA PRO A 258 20.87 8.20 17.16
C PRO A 258 22.11 7.92 16.31
N GLN A 259 22.60 8.91 15.55
CA GLN A 259 23.75 8.72 14.64
C GLN A 259 24.98 8.12 15.35
N ASP A 260 25.29 8.53 16.58
CA ASP A 260 26.44 8.01 17.33
C ASP A 260 26.24 6.58 17.89
N GLU A 261 24.99 6.16 18.07
CA GLU A 261 24.65 4.75 18.37
C GLU A 261 24.66 3.90 17.09
N TYR A 262 24.22 4.45 15.94
CA TYR A 262 24.29 3.81 14.63
C TYR A 262 25.74 3.57 14.18
N ASP A 263 26.60 4.61 14.26
CA ASP A 263 28.01 4.53 13.88
C ASP A 263 28.75 3.44 14.69
N ALA A 264 28.42 3.33 15.99
CA ALA A 264 28.98 2.31 16.87
C ALA A 264 28.48 0.89 16.54
N TRP A 265 27.17 0.74 16.29
CA TRP A 265 26.56 -0.53 15.90
C TRP A 265 27.09 -1.04 14.55
N ALA A 266 27.18 -0.17 13.54
CA ALA A 266 27.65 -0.54 12.20
C ALA A 266 29.12 -0.98 12.21
N ALA A 267 29.96 -0.32 13.02
CA ALA A 267 31.36 -0.73 13.23
C ALA A 267 31.47 -2.11 13.93
N GLU A 268 30.56 -2.43 14.86
CA GLU A 268 30.50 -3.76 15.48
C GLU A 268 30.06 -4.85 14.47
N GLN A 269 29.07 -4.57 13.61
CA GLN A 269 28.65 -5.53 12.58
C GLN A 269 29.73 -5.75 11.51
N GLN A 270 30.40 -4.70 11.04
CA GLN A 270 31.50 -4.85 10.09
C GLN A 270 32.65 -5.67 10.68
N GLN A 271 33.06 -5.41 11.94
CA GLN A 271 34.10 -6.21 12.57
C GLN A 271 33.67 -7.68 12.72
N ALA A 272 32.41 -7.94 13.08
CA ALA A 272 31.90 -9.31 13.18
C ALA A 272 31.87 -10.04 11.82
N ALA A 273 31.57 -9.33 10.73
CA ALA A 273 31.62 -9.87 9.37
C ALA A 273 33.06 -10.19 8.93
N GLU A 274 34.01 -9.27 9.16
CA GLU A 274 35.45 -9.48 8.89
C GLU A 274 36.01 -10.67 9.69
N GLU A 275 35.63 -10.82 10.97
CA GLU A 275 36.04 -11.97 11.79
C GLU A 275 35.42 -13.29 11.28
N ALA A 276 34.16 -13.29 10.85
CA ALA A 276 33.49 -14.47 10.30
C ALA A 276 34.07 -14.93 8.94
N GLU A 277 34.45 -14.01 8.05
CA GLU A 277 35.12 -14.36 6.78
C GLU A 277 36.47 -15.03 7.05
N LEU A 278 37.24 -14.53 8.04
CA LEU A 278 38.52 -15.09 8.43
C LEU A 278 38.39 -16.50 9.04
N GLU A 279 37.34 -16.78 9.83
CA GLU A 279 37.07 -18.14 10.32
C GLU A 279 36.64 -19.11 9.20
N ALA A 280 35.85 -18.65 8.22
CA ALA A 280 35.51 -19.45 7.04
C ALA A 280 36.76 -19.77 6.18
N ALA A 281 37.68 -18.83 6.06
CA ALA A 281 38.94 -19.00 5.33
C ALA A 281 39.91 -19.99 6.01
N ASP A 282 40.03 -19.99 7.34
CA ASP A 282 40.90 -20.93 8.07
C ASP A 282 40.31 -22.34 8.16
N THR A 283 38.98 -22.46 8.29
CA THR A 283 38.30 -23.76 8.29
C THR A 283 38.26 -24.44 6.91
N GLY A 284 38.43 -23.67 5.84
CA GLY A 284 38.52 -24.16 4.46
C GLY A 284 37.18 -24.55 3.85
N ASP A 285 36.07 -24.16 4.47
CA ASP A 285 34.70 -24.42 4.02
C ASP A 285 34.18 -23.21 3.21
N THR A 286 34.78 -22.99 2.04
CA THR A 286 34.43 -21.86 1.16
C THR A 286 33.00 -22.03 0.62
N PRO A 287 32.08 -21.08 0.86
CA PRO A 287 30.73 -21.16 0.29
C PRO A 287 30.76 -21.15 -1.24
N ASP A 288 30.06 -22.10 -1.86
CA ASP A 288 29.94 -22.19 -3.31
C ASP A 288 29.05 -21.06 -3.86
N SER A 289 29.68 -19.98 -4.32
CA SER A 289 29.04 -18.89 -5.07
C SER A 289 28.71 -19.36 -6.49
N GLY A 290 27.74 -20.28 -6.56
CA GLY A 290 27.56 -21.23 -7.65
C GLY A 290 27.45 -20.65 -9.05
N GLU A 291 28.52 -20.82 -9.84
CA GLU A 291 28.42 -20.78 -11.30
C GLU A 291 27.53 -21.93 -11.78
N GLY A 292 26.33 -21.60 -12.28
CA GLY A 292 25.32 -22.55 -12.74
C GLY A 292 25.73 -23.36 -13.97
N SER A 293 26.63 -24.33 -13.80
CA SER A 293 27.00 -25.27 -14.86
C SER A 293 25.85 -26.23 -15.19
N GLY A 294 25.57 -26.39 -16.47
CA GLY A 294 24.33 -27.03 -16.94
C GLY A 294 24.28 -28.54 -16.70
N ALA A 295 23.17 -29.02 -16.13
CA ALA A 295 22.88 -30.45 -16.03
C ALA A 295 22.50 -31.06 -17.40
N GLU A 296 23.49 -31.55 -18.14
CA GLU A 296 23.23 -32.50 -19.24
C GLU A 296 22.58 -33.77 -18.69
N GLY A 297 21.58 -34.29 -19.42
CA GLY A 297 20.74 -35.38 -18.95
C GLY A 297 21.39 -36.77 -19.05
N ALA A 298 21.18 -37.60 -18.02
CA ALA A 298 21.46 -39.03 -18.04
C ALA A 298 20.15 -39.82 -17.79
N GLY A 299 19.64 -40.50 -18.82
CA GLY A 299 18.49 -41.39 -18.69
C GLY A 299 18.90 -42.83 -18.33
N ALA A 300 18.06 -43.51 -17.56
CA ALA A 300 18.17 -44.95 -17.31
C ALA A 300 16.79 -45.61 -17.22
N GLU A 301 16.47 -46.49 -18.16
CA GLU A 301 15.33 -47.42 -18.08
C GLU A 301 15.67 -48.59 -17.13
N GLY A 302 14.70 -49.23 -16.45
CA GLY A 302 15.08 -50.25 -15.45
C GLY A 302 14.05 -51.21 -14.80
N ALA A 303 12.77 -51.20 -15.20
CA ALA A 303 11.75 -52.27 -14.98
C ALA A 303 11.62 -53.06 -13.64
N GLY A 304 10.40 -53.07 -13.08
CA GLY A 304 9.89 -54.11 -12.17
C GLY A 304 8.63 -53.64 -11.41
N THR A 305 7.38 -54.06 -11.68
CA THR A 305 6.74 -55.40 -11.53
C THR A 305 6.65 -55.87 -10.07
N ASP A 306 5.49 -56.04 -9.42
CA ASP A 306 4.07 -55.76 -9.76
C ASP A 306 3.39 -55.08 -8.53
N GLU A 307 2.12 -55.22 -8.06
CA GLU A 307 0.96 -56.09 -8.33
C GLU A 307 -0.38 -55.41 -7.87
N GLU A 308 -1.50 -55.93 -8.37
CA GLU A 308 -2.96 -55.67 -8.16
C GLU A 308 -3.52 -54.57 -7.21
N GLY A 309 -4.60 -53.91 -7.69
CA GLY A 309 -5.56 -53.10 -6.89
C GLY A 309 -6.76 -52.62 -7.70
N THR A 310 -7.89 -53.35 -7.69
CA THR A 310 -8.97 -53.23 -8.70
C THR A 310 -10.24 -52.47 -8.26
N GLY A 311 -10.88 -51.75 -9.20
CA GLY A 311 -12.24 -51.20 -9.10
C GLY A 311 -12.25 -49.65 -9.07
N SER A 312 -12.91 -48.89 -9.96
CA SER A 312 -14.27 -49.01 -10.53
C SER A 312 -15.37 -49.10 -9.46
N GLY A 313 -16.38 -48.23 -9.44
CA GLY A 313 -16.70 -47.09 -10.32
C GLY A 313 -18.19 -46.74 -10.20
N GLY A 314 -18.58 -45.47 -10.37
CA GLY A 314 -20.00 -45.10 -10.28
C GLY A 314 -20.28 -43.60 -10.40
N SER A 315 -20.99 -43.23 -11.47
CA SER A 315 -21.68 -41.95 -11.61
C SER A 315 -23.17 -42.14 -11.32
N GLU A 316 -23.81 -41.21 -10.63
CA GLU A 316 -25.28 -41.06 -10.66
C GLU A 316 -25.65 -39.65 -11.13
N ALA A 317 -26.73 -39.56 -11.91
CA ALA A 317 -27.20 -38.32 -12.51
C ALA A 317 -28.72 -38.37 -12.70
N GLU A 318 -29.42 -37.44 -12.04
CA GLU A 318 -30.80 -37.04 -12.30
C GLU A 318 -30.90 -35.51 -12.09
N GLY A 319 -31.81 -34.77 -12.73
CA GLY A 319 -32.77 -35.16 -13.76
C GLY A 319 -33.89 -34.11 -13.91
N SER A 320 -34.28 -33.80 -15.16
CA SER A 320 -35.28 -32.79 -15.57
C SER A 320 -34.95 -31.31 -15.28
N GLY A 321 -35.29 -30.33 -16.13
CA GLY A 321 -35.67 -30.39 -17.55
C GLY A 321 -36.99 -29.70 -17.92
N THR A 322 -36.91 -28.69 -18.79
CA THR A 322 -38.00 -28.17 -19.64
C THR A 322 -37.41 -27.58 -20.91
N ASP A 323 -37.80 -28.10 -22.09
CA ASP A 323 -37.43 -27.57 -23.40
C ASP A 323 -38.19 -26.28 -23.76
N GLU A 324 -37.61 -25.44 -24.62
CA GLU A 324 -38.32 -24.94 -25.81
C GLU A 324 -37.31 -24.57 -26.94
N GLN A 325 -37.75 -24.70 -28.19
CA GLN A 325 -36.99 -24.49 -29.45
C GLN A 325 -37.48 -23.16 -30.10
N ASP A 326 -36.98 -22.56 -31.20
CA ASP A 326 -35.83 -22.75 -32.13
C ASP A 326 -35.34 -21.31 -32.54
N THR A 327 -34.83 -20.86 -33.71
CA THR A 327 -34.62 -21.37 -35.09
C THR A 327 -33.48 -20.59 -35.79
N GLY A 328 -32.48 -21.29 -36.34
CA GLY A 328 -31.50 -20.75 -37.32
C GLY A 328 -30.38 -19.84 -36.77
N SER A 329 -29.12 -19.85 -37.24
CA SER A 329 -28.52 -20.05 -38.58
C SER A 329 -28.81 -18.93 -39.58
N GLY A 330 -27.84 -18.30 -40.25
CA GLY A 330 -26.37 -18.50 -40.23
C GLY A 330 -25.71 -17.71 -41.38
N ALA A 331 -24.42 -17.93 -41.64
CA ALA A 331 -23.59 -17.29 -42.68
C ALA A 331 -23.38 -15.76 -42.51
N SER A 332 -22.34 -15.10 -43.04
CA SER A 332 -20.89 -15.36 -43.24
C SER A 332 -20.38 -14.26 -44.20
N ASP A 333 -19.16 -13.77 -43.97
CA ASP A 333 -18.27 -13.11 -44.94
C ASP A 333 -18.79 -11.92 -45.80
N ALA A 334 -18.23 -10.72 -45.53
CA ALA A 334 -17.68 -9.85 -46.57
C ALA A 334 -16.76 -8.78 -45.93
N GLU A 335 -15.56 -8.60 -46.47
CA GLU A 335 -14.76 -7.38 -46.30
C GLU A 335 -15.30 -6.29 -47.23
N GLU A 336 -15.27 -5.02 -46.83
CA GLU A 336 -15.10 -3.93 -47.79
C GLU A 336 -14.27 -2.79 -47.17
N ASN A 337 -13.42 -2.18 -47.99
CA ASN A 337 -12.36 -1.27 -47.59
C ASN A 337 -12.27 -0.14 -48.63
N GLU A 338 -12.67 1.07 -48.26
CA GLU A 338 -12.46 2.28 -49.07
C GLU A 338 -11.83 3.41 -48.27
N GLN A 339 -11.00 4.19 -48.97
CA GLN A 339 -10.25 5.33 -48.47
C GLN A 339 -10.88 6.63 -49.00
N SER A 340 -11.04 7.65 -48.15
CA SER A 340 -11.28 9.06 -48.54
C SER A 340 -10.95 10.00 -47.40
#